data_AF-A0A4Y2BE41-F1
#
_entry.id   AF-A0A4Y2BE41-F1
#
_cell.length_a   1.000
_cell.length_b   1.000
_cell.length_c   1.000
_cell.angle_alpha   90.00
_cell.angle_beta   90.00
_cell.angle_gamma   90.00
#
_symmetry.space_group_name_H-M   'P 1'
#
loop_
_entity.id
_entity.type
_entity.pdbx_description
1 polymer ?
#
loop_
_entity_poly.entity_id
_entity_poly.type
_entity_poly.pdbx_seq_one_letter_code
_entity_poly.pdbx_strand_id
1 'polypeptide(L)'
;MVRSYKPKSVRGKVDGSLMKRAVEEVMKGCSVRQTSKHLAIDRITLSRYVKKYQSGKAKDDNDFSPRFKTRMVFSEQKEDGLEEYILKCSQKMVILL
;
A
#
# COMPACT_ATOMS: atom_id res chain seq x y z
N MET A 1 -10.65 -23.05 -15.18
CA MET A 1 -10.87 -21.70 -15.76
C MET A 1 -10.03 -20.69 -14.99
N VAL A 2 -9.17 -19.93 -15.68
CA VAL A 2 -8.35 -18.88 -15.04
C VAL A 2 -9.26 -17.69 -14.71
N ARG A 3 -9.27 -17.25 -13.44
CA ARG A 3 -10.10 -16.13 -13.00
C ARG A 3 -9.47 -14.81 -13.48
N SER A 4 -10.10 -14.14 -14.45
CA SER A 4 -9.78 -12.76 -14.83
C SER A 4 -10.36 -11.79 -13.79
N TYR A 5 -9.60 -11.50 -12.73
CA TYR A 5 -10.04 -10.54 -11.70
C TYR A 5 -9.54 -9.12 -12.04
N LYS A 6 -10.48 -8.20 -12.29
CA LYS A 6 -10.19 -6.76 -12.31
C LYS A 6 -10.52 -6.15 -10.94
N PRO A 7 -9.58 -5.48 -10.27
CA PRO A 7 -9.85 -4.85 -9.00
C PRO A 7 -10.91 -3.75 -9.17
N LYS A 8 -11.91 -3.73 -8.27
CA LYS A 8 -13.02 -2.77 -8.29
C LYS A 8 -12.59 -1.33 -7.94
N SER A 9 -11.39 -1.15 -7.42
CA SER A 9 -10.85 0.17 -7.07
C SER A 9 -9.33 0.20 -7.20
N VAL A 10 -8.82 1.39 -7.51
CA VAL A 10 -7.39 1.68 -7.53
C VAL A 10 -6.91 1.88 -6.09
N ARG A 11 -6.75 0.78 -5.36
CA ARG A 11 -6.30 0.79 -3.96
C ARG A 11 -4.85 1.31 -3.90
N GLY A 12 -4.55 2.25 -3.00
CA GLY A 12 -3.17 2.58 -2.63
C GLY A 12 -2.40 3.57 -3.53
N LYS A 13 -3.09 4.41 -4.32
CA LYS A 13 -2.44 5.41 -5.18
C LYS A 13 -2.16 6.78 -4.54
N VAL A 14 -2.44 6.96 -3.25
CA VAL A 14 -2.10 8.25 -2.62
C VAL A 14 -0.60 8.24 -2.36
N ASP A 15 0.10 9.09 -3.10
CA ASP A 15 1.52 9.30 -2.92
C ASP A 15 1.84 9.69 -1.47
N GLY A 16 2.93 9.15 -0.92
CA GLY A 16 3.30 9.37 0.47
C GLY A 16 3.54 10.85 0.78
N SER A 17 4.15 11.60 -0.14
CA SER A 17 4.38 13.04 0.04
C SER A 17 3.06 13.82 0.04
N LEU A 18 2.11 13.44 -0.81
CA LEU A 18 0.79 14.05 -0.87
C LEU A 18 -0.02 13.78 0.41
N MET A 19 0.05 12.56 0.95
CA MET A 19 -0.58 12.23 2.22
C MET A 19 0.07 12.97 3.40
N LYS A 20 1.42 13.12 3.39
CA LYS A 20 2.14 13.92 4.39
C LYS A 20 1.63 15.35 4.43
N ARG A 21 1.59 16.02 3.26
CA ARG A 21 1.08 17.38 3.12
C ARG A 21 -0.35 17.50 3.65
N ALA A 22 -1.21 16.55 3.30
CA ALA A 22 -2.60 16.55 3.75
C ALA A 22 -2.72 16.44 5.28
N VAL A 23 -1.92 15.61 5.92
CA VAL A 23 -1.90 15.48 7.37
C VAL A 23 -1.38 16.76 8.03
N GLU A 24 -0.31 17.36 7.50
CA GLU A 24 0.23 18.63 8.01
C GLU A 24 -0.79 19.78 7.92
N GLU A 25 -1.53 19.91 6.82
CA GLU A 25 -2.61 20.90 6.69
C GLU A 25 -3.68 20.72 7.78
N VAL A 26 -4.06 19.47 8.08
CA VAL A 26 -5.01 19.18 9.16
C VAL A 26 -4.40 19.52 10.53
N MET A 27 -3.12 19.25 10.76
CA MET A 27 -2.43 19.63 12.02
C MET A 27 -2.33 21.15 12.19
N LYS A 28 -2.31 21.92 11.10
CA LYS A 28 -2.34 23.39 11.10
C LYS A 28 -3.76 23.97 11.34
N GLY A 29 -4.77 23.11 11.53
CA GLY A 29 -6.14 23.52 11.88
C GLY A 29 -7.16 23.40 10.75
N CYS A 30 -6.79 22.93 9.56
CA CYS A 30 -7.76 22.66 8.50
C CYS A 30 -8.66 21.46 8.85
N SER A 31 -9.93 21.51 8.41
CA SER A 31 -10.83 20.36 8.62
C SER A 31 -10.49 19.20 7.68
N VAL A 32 -10.54 17.97 8.21
CA VAL A 32 -10.32 16.74 7.41
C VAL A 32 -11.22 16.69 6.17
N ARG A 33 -12.48 17.16 6.29
CA ARG A 33 -13.43 17.18 5.18
C ARG A 33 -12.99 18.12 4.06
N GLN A 34 -12.50 19.32 4.41
CA GLN A 34 -12.03 20.31 3.45
C GLN A 34 -10.75 19.83 2.75
N THR A 35 -9.76 19.40 3.52
CA THR A 35 -8.48 18.91 2.99
C THR A 35 -8.67 17.67 2.10
N SER A 36 -9.57 16.75 2.48
CA SER A 36 -9.94 15.59 1.66
C SER A 36 -10.47 15.97 0.28
N LYS A 37 -11.40 16.95 0.22
CA LYS A 37 -11.93 17.45 -1.05
C LYS A 37 -10.86 18.19 -1.87
N HIS A 38 -10.07 19.03 -1.22
CA HIS A 38 -9.04 19.84 -1.87
C HIS A 38 -7.93 19.00 -2.51
N LEU A 39 -7.47 17.97 -1.80
CA LEU A 39 -6.36 17.11 -2.26
C LEU A 39 -6.82 15.82 -2.95
N ALA A 40 -8.13 15.67 -3.19
CA ALA A 40 -8.74 14.47 -3.77
C ALA A 40 -8.32 13.16 -3.07
N ILE A 41 -8.20 13.20 -1.74
CA ILE A 41 -7.89 12.04 -0.90
C ILE A 41 -9.18 11.54 -0.28
N ASP A 42 -9.38 10.22 -0.28
CA ASP A 42 -10.49 9.62 0.44
C ASP A 42 -10.51 10.05 1.92
N ARG A 43 -11.66 10.53 2.39
CA ARG A 43 -11.83 11.10 3.73
C ARG A 43 -11.46 10.11 4.83
N ILE A 44 -11.86 8.85 4.68
CA ILE A 44 -11.61 7.81 5.68
C ILE A 44 -10.10 7.53 5.76
N THR A 45 -9.44 7.48 4.61
CA THR A 45 -8.00 7.30 4.51
C THR A 45 -7.27 8.46 5.19
N LEU A 46 -7.60 9.71 4.87
CA LEU A 46 -6.99 10.88 5.52
C LEU A 46 -7.21 10.86 7.05
N SER A 47 -8.44 10.61 7.52
CA SER A 47 -8.73 10.48 8.96
C SER A 47 -7.86 9.42 9.65
N ARG A 48 -7.61 8.28 9.00
CA ARG A 48 -6.77 7.21 9.56
C ARG A 48 -5.33 7.68 9.74
N TYR A 49 -4.77 8.37 8.75
CA TYR A 49 -3.38 8.87 8.81
C TYR A 49 -3.22 10.02 9.81
N VAL A 50 -4.22 10.91 9.93
CA VAL A 50 -4.27 11.96 10.97
C VAL A 50 -4.23 11.34 12.37
N LYS A 51 -5.07 10.33 12.64
CA LYS A 51 -5.05 9.61 13.93
C LYS A 51 -3.72 8.88 14.18
N LYS A 52 -3.16 8.24 13.14
CA LYS A 52 -1.84 7.58 13.22
C LYS A 52 -0.76 8.59 13.64
N TYR A 53 -0.76 9.77 13.02
CA TYR A 53 0.17 10.85 13.34
C TYR A 53 0.01 11.35 14.79
N GLN A 54 -1.21 11.64 15.23
CA GLN A 54 -1.51 12.10 16.60
C GLN A 54 -1.13 11.07 17.68
N SER A 55 -1.23 9.77 17.38
CA SER A 55 -0.92 8.71 18.34
C SER A 55 0.57 8.57 18.69
N GLY A 56 1.46 9.36 18.08
CA GLY A 56 2.90 9.27 18.32
C GLY A 56 3.57 8.01 17.77
N LYS A 57 2.80 7.05 17.22
CA LYS A 57 3.30 5.87 16.47
C LYS A 57 3.94 6.22 15.10
N ALA A 58 4.24 7.49 14.89
CA ALA A 58 4.83 8.05 13.68
C ALA A 58 6.28 8.54 13.91
N LYS A 59 6.89 8.27 15.07
CA LYS A 59 8.17 8.88 15.45
C LYS A 59 9.38 8.41 14.62
N ASP A 60 9.37 7.20 14.07
CA ASP A 60 10.53 6.69 13.31
C ASP A 60 10.23 6.33 11.84
N ASP A 61 8.97 5.98 11.50
CA ASP A 61 8.58 5.61 10.14
C ASP A 61 7.51 6.55 9.59
N ASN A 62 7.97 7.73 9.16
CA ASN A 62 7.20 8.74 8.42
C ASN A 62 6.84 8.30 6.99
N ASP A 63 6.86 7.00 6.70
CA ASP A 63 6.43 6.52 5.41
C ASP A 63 4.90 6.53 5.42
N PHE A 64 4.35 7.61 4.87
CA PHE A 64 2.94 7.73 4.53
C PHE A 64 2.55 6.73 3.42
N SER A 65 3.45 5.82 3.04
CA SER A 65 3.15 4.63 2.28
C SER A 65 2.28 3.62 3.04
N PRO A 66 1.47 2.83 2.32
CA PRO A 66 0.82 1.67 2.89
C PRO A 66 1.85 0.57 3.19
N ARG A 67 1.78 -0.03 4.39
CA ARG A 67 2.63 -1.17 4.77
C ARG A 67 2.16 -2.48 4.13
N PHE A 68 2.31 -2.61 2.80
CA PHE A 68 1.90 -3.82 2.07
C PHE A 68 2.65 -5.08 2.52
N LYS A 69 3.92 -4.94 2.94
CA LYS A 69 4.79 -6.05 3.35
C LYS A 69 4.47 -6.64 4.74
N THR A 70 3.48 -6.12 5.48
CA THR A 70 3.23 -6.55 6.89
C THR A 70 2.65 -7.95 7.07
N ARG A 71 2.15 -8.59 6.00
CA ARG A 71 1.57 -9.95 6.06
C ARG A 71 2.22 -10.93 5.09
N MET A 72 3.45 -10.66 4.67
CA MET A 72 4.19 -11.61 3.85
C MET A 72 4.52 -12.84 4.69
N VAL A 73 4.18 -14.03 4.19
CA VAL A 73 4.48 -15.31 4.83
C VAL A 73 5.94 -15.70 4.56
N PHE A 74 6.44 -15.37 3.38
CA PHE A 74 7.80 -15.61 2.95
C PHE A 74 8.60 -14.31 2.93
N SER A 75 9.92 -14.42 3.15
CA SER A 75 10.85 -13.33 2.87
C SER A 75 10.98 -13.14 1.36
N GLU A 76 11.43 -11.96 0.93
CA GLU A 76 11.66 -11.62 -0.49
C GLU A 76 12.55 -12.71 -1.16
N GLN A 77 13.64 -13.09 -0.49
CA GLN A 77 14.52 -14.18 -0.93
C GLN A 77 13.81 -15.54 -1.11
N LYS A 78 12.79 -15.83 -0.30
CA LYS A 78 12.04 -17.09 -0.39
C LYS A 78 11.00 -17.04 -1.52
N GLU A 79 10.38 -15.89 -1.74
CA GLU A 79 9.51 -15.67 -2.91
C GLU A 79 10.33 -15.81 -4.20
N ASP A 80 11.53 -15.22 -4.27
CA ASP A 80 12.44 -15.34 -5.43
C ASP A 80 12.80 -16.81 -5.70
N GLY A 81 13.13 -17.57 -4.65
CA GLY A 81 13.44 -18.99 -4.77
C GLY A 81 12.24 -19.84 -5.20
N LEU A 82 11.03 -19.51 -4.76
CA LEU A 82 9.79 -20.17 -5.19
C LEU A 82 9.46 -19.85 -6.65
N GLU A 83 9.63 -18.59 -7.07
CA GLU A 83 9.46 -18.16 -8.45
C GLU A 83 10.39 -18.94 -9.38
N GLU A 84 11.69 -18.99 -9.03
CA GLU A 84 12.69 -19.73 -9.81
C GLU A 84 12.34 -21.22 -9.90
N TYR A 85 11.88 -21.83 -8.80
CA TYR A 85 11.47 -23.22 -8.76
C TYR A 85 10.25 -23.49 -9.66
N ILE A 86 9.20 -22.67 -9.56
CA ILE A 86 7.98 -22.79 -10.37
C ILE A 86 8.31 -22.65 -11.86
N LEU A 87 9.16 -21.68 -12.23
CA LEU A 87 9.62 -21.48 -13.60
C LEU A 87 10.39 -22.71 -14.12
N LYS A 88 11.31 -23.26 -13.33
CA LYS A 88 12.04 -24.49 -13.67
C LYS A 88 11.10 -25.68 -13.88
N CYS A 89 10.09 -25.84 -13.01
CA CYS A 89 9.09 -26.90 -13.15
C CYS A 89 8.26 -26.73 -14.43
N SER A 90 7.83 -25.50 -14.73
CA SER A 90 7.05 -25.17 -15.93
C SER A 90 7.83 -25.47 -17.22
N GLN A 91 9.10 -25.08 -17.28
CA GLN A 91 9.95 -25.31 -18.45
C GLN A 91 10.28 -26.80 -18.65
N LYS A 92 10.53 -27.55 -17.56
CA LYS A 92 10.79 -28.99 -17.64
C LYS A 92 9.56 -29.80 -18.05
N MET A 93 8.35 -29.34 -17.74
CA MET A 93 7.11 -30.05 -18.09
C MET A 93 6.82 -30.01 -19.60
N VAL A 94 7.37 -29.03 -20.34
CA VAL A 94 7.23 -28.92 -21.81
C VAL A 94 8.20 -29.84 -22.56
N ILE A 95 9.30 -30.28 -21.93
CA ILE A 95 10.31 -31.14 -22.58
C ILE A 95 9.96 -32.64 -22.46
N LEU A 96 8.98 -32.99 -21.63
CA LEU A 96 8.56 -34.37 -21.37
C LEU A 96 7.23 -34.78 -22.04
N LEU A 97 6.71 -33.96 -22.96
CA LEU A 97 5.54 -34.26 -23.81
C LEU A 97 5.94 -34.17 -25.29
#